data_AF-A0A558GBP1-F1
#
_entry.id   AF-A0A558GBP1-F1
#
_cell.length_a   1.000
_cell.length_b   1.000
_cell.length_c   1.000
_cell.angle_alpha   90.00
_cell.angle_beta   90.00
_cell.angle_gamma   90.00
#
_symmetry.space_group_name_H-M   'P 1'
#
loop_
_entity.id
_entity.type
_entity.pdbx_description
1 polymer ?
#
loop_
_entity_poly.entity_id
_entity_poly.type
_entity_poly.pdbx_seq_one_letter_code
_entity_poly.pdbx_strand_id
1 'polypeptide(L)'
;MSESAHFDLGITTGPHGLSVVPGLRTLHDSIQDQVIPEFEEKSGLSGESGAIVLVFFTLSHSVIEQRSIELLYGYVFDTEFQTERSRRFLRQNLNQRQREDLLLRTGVIKGHVHSHMSTARTARNVIVHHPHSHILPKFDNFSNTVKQTINAVEELEEMVVDYYLPDEMS
;
A
#
# COMPACT_ATOMS: atom_id res chain seq x y z
N MET A 1 -16.15 -29.66 7.89
CA MET A 1 -16.77 -28.37 8.24
C MET A 1 -15.79 -27.31 7.82
N SER A 2 -16.15 -26.45 6.87
CA SER A 2 -15.26 -25.40 6.34
C SER A 2 -15.53 -24.14 7.17
N GLU A 3 -14.64 -23.80 8.10
CA GLU A 3 -14.65 -22.46 8.69
C GLU A 3 -14.25 -21.48 7.58
N SER A 4 -15.18 -20.62 7.15
CA SER A 4 -14.81 -19.48 6.33
C SER A 4 -14.02 -18.53 7.22
N ALA A 5 -12.73 -18.32 6.93
CA ALA A 5 -11.95 -17.26 7.54
C ALA A 5 -12.63 -15.92 7.21
N HIS A 6 -13.39 -15.39 8.17
CA HIS A 6 -13.98 -14.07 8.07
C HIS A 6 -12.83 -13.09 8.33
N PHE A 7 -12.19 -12.60 7.26
CA PHE A 7 -11.11 -11.63 7.37
C PHE A 7 -11.71 -10.27 7.74
N ASP A 8 -11.63 -9.91 9.02
CA ASP A 8 -11.93 -8.56 9.46
C ASP A 8 -10.79 -7.64 8.98
N LEU A 9 -11.10 -6.79 7.99
CA LEU A 9 -10.16 -5.82 7.44
C LEU A 9 -9.89 -4.65 8.40
N GLY A 10 -10.40 -4.69 9.65
CA GLY A 10 -10.04 -3.76 10.71
C GLY A 10 -10.16 -2.31 10.27
N ILE A 11 -11.21 -2.00 9.50
CA ILE A 11 -11.37 -0.68 8.91
C ILE A 11 -11.74 0.29 10.03
N THR A 12 -10.83 1.18 10.39
CA THR A 12 -11.08 2.20 11.41
C THR A 12 -11.47 3.51 10.74
N THR A 13 -12.42 4.23 11.32
CA THR A 13 -12.77 5.58 10.85
C THR A 13 -11.91 6.60 11.60
N GLY A 14 -11.00 7.25 10.89
CA GLY A 14 -10.26 8.41 11.37
C GLY A 14 -10.84 9.73 10.83
N PRO A 15 -10.39 10.88 11.34
CA PRO A 15 -10.90 12.21 10.96
C PRO A 15 -10.75 12.54 9.46
N HIS A 16 -9.93 11.79 8.71
CA HIS A 16 -9.70 12.00 7.28
C HIS A 16 -10.11 10.81 6.39
N GLY A 17 -10.89 9.87 6.92
CA GLY A 17 -11.46 8.73 6.17
C GLY A 17 -11.23 7.37 6.83
N LEU A 18 -11.58 6.32 6.10
CA LEU A 18 -11.34 4.93 6.52
C LEU A 18 -9.82 4.64 6.48
N SER A 19 -9.21 4.36 7.62
CA SER A 19 -7.86 3.79 7.70
C SER A 19 -7.99 2.27 7.66
N VAL A 20 -7.36 1.68 6.64
CA VAL A 20 -7.31 0.22 6.44
C VAL A 20 -5.95 -0.35 6.86
N VAL A 21 -5.09 0.49 7.45
CA VAL A 21 -3.75 0.10 7.93
C VAL A 21 -3.81 -1.02 8.97
N PRO A 22 -4.73 -1.01 9.96
CA PRO A 22 -4.83 -2.12 10.91
C PRO A 22 -5.14 -3.46 10.22
N GLY A 23 -6.07 -3.49 9.27
CA GLY A 23 -6.34 -4.69 8.47
C GLY A 23 -5.18 -5.13 7.59
N LEU A 24 -4.45 -4.19 7.01
CA LEU A 24 -3.22 -4.49 6.26
C LEU A 24 -2.13 -5.06 7.16
N ARG A 25 -2.04 -4.64 8.42
CA ARG A 25 -1.12 -5.22 9.40
C ARG A 25 -1.54 -6.65 9.77
N THR A 26 -2.83 -6.91 9.98
CA THR A 26 -3.34 -8.29 10.16
C THR A 26 -3.01 -9.19 8.97
N LEU A 27 -3.16 -8.67 7.74
CA LEU A 27 -2.78 -9.40 6.52
C LEU A 27 -1.26 -9.63 6.46
N HIS A 28 -0.46 -8.61 6.80
CA HIS A 28 1.00 -8.72 6.86
C HIS A 28 1.43 -9.82 7.84
N ASP A 29 0.85 -9.85 9.04
CA ASP A 29 1.20 -10.80 10.08
C ASP A 29 0.79 -12.23 9.66
N SER A 30 -0.39 -12.37 9.05
CA SER A 30 -0.83 -13.64 8.46
C SER A 30 0.12 -14.12 7.35
N ILE A 31 0.61 -13.19 6.51
CA ILE A 31 1.60 -13.52 5.49
C ILE A 31 2.90 -13.98 6.13
N GLN A 32 3.41 -13.28 7.14
CA GLN A 32 4.66 -13.64 7.80
C GLN A 32 4.59 -15.00 8.49
N ASP A 33 3.52 -15.26 9.23
CA ASP A 33 3.43 -16.44 10.06
C ASP A 33 3.08 -17.70 9.26
N GLN A 34 2.31 -17.56 8.18
CA GLN A 34 1.72 -18.70 7.46
C GLN A 34 2.18 -18.81 6.01
N VAL A 35 2.21 -17.69 5.29
CA VAL A 35 2.44 -17.70 3.84
C VAL A 35 3.92 -17.74 3.49
N ILE A 36 4.79 -17.03 4.21
CA ILE A 36 6.23 -17.04 3.93
C ILE A 36 6.85 -18.43 4.11
N PRO A 37 6.59 -19.15 5.22
CA PRO A 37 7.07 -20.53 5.36
C PRO A 37 6.63 -21.42 4.20
N GLU A 38 5.35 -21.32 3.81
CA GLU A 38 4.82 -22.07 2.66
C GLU A 38 5.50 -21.66 1.34
N PHE A 39 5.77 -20.37 1.14
CA PHE A 39 6.41 -19.85 -0.06
C PHE A 39 7.86 -20.30 -0.22
N GLU A 40 8.57 -20.45 0.89
CA GLU A 40 9.95 -20.91 0.90
C GLU A 40 10.04 -22.39 0.47
N GLU A 41 9.10 -23.22 0.96
CA GLU A 41 9.04 -24.65 0.66
C GLU A 41 8.53 -24.98 -0.75
N LYS A 42 7.63 -24.16 -1.31
CA LYS A 42 6.96 -24.42 -2.59
C LYS A 42 7.54 -23.61 -3.75
N SER A 43 7.19 -24.01 -4.97
CA SER A 43 7.53 -23.30 -6.21
C SER A 43 6.57 -22.15 -6.56
N GLY A 44 5.58 -21.88 -5.69
CA GLY A 44 4.58 -20.82 -5.85
C GLY A 44 3.43 -20.98 -4.86
N LEU A 45 2.54 -19.97 -4.77
CA LEU A 45 1.37 -19.98 -3.88
C LEU A 45 0.09 -20.21 -4.66
N SER A 46 -0.76 -21.11 -4.18
CA SER A 46 -2.11 -21.33 -4.73
C SER A 46 -3.15 -21.30 -3.62
N GLY A 47 -4.43 -21.22 -3.99
CA GLY A 47 -5.52 -21.28 -3.02
C GLY A 47 -5.53 -20.06 -2.09
N GLU A 48 -5.73 -20.30 -0.80
CA GLU A 48 -5.92 -19.26 0.22
C GLU A 48 -4.69 -18.35 0.38
N SER A 49 -3.48 -18.91 0.47
CA SER A 49 -2.24 -18.14 0.58
C SER A 49 -2.01 -17.22 -0.62
N GLY A 50 -2.35 -17.70 -1.82
CA GLY A 50 -2.32 -16.87 -3.04
C GLY A 50 -3.32 -15.72 -2.98
N ALA A 51 -4.53 -15.98 -2.49
CA ALA A 51 -5.57 -14.96 -2.33
C ALA A 51 -5.18 -13.90 -1.28
N ILE A 52 -4.63 -14.29 -0.14
CA ILE A 52 -4.16 -13.38 0.92
C ILE A 52 -3.11 -12.42 0.35
N VAL A 53 -2.13 -12.95 -0.40
CA VAL A 53 -1.07 -12.14 -1.02
C VAL A 53 -1.64 -11.18 -2.06
N LEU A 54 -2.54 -11.65 -2.92
CA LEU A 54 -3.20 -10.78 -3.91
C LEU A 54 -3.97 -9.64 -3.23
N VAL A 55 -4.74 -9.95 -2.17
CA VAL A 55 -5.50 -8.96 -1.40
C VAL A 55 -4.56 -7.96 -0.75
N PHE A 56 -3.52 -8.43 -0.05
CA PHE A 56 -2.51 -7.57 0.58
C PHE A 56 -1.90 -6.58 -0.42
N PHE A 57 -1.31 -7.05 -1.51
CA PHE A 57 -0.66 -6.16 -2.48
C PHE A 57 -1.65 -5.23 -3.19
N THR A 58 -2.89 -5.66 -3.42
CA THR A 58 -3.92 -4.81 -4.05
C THR A 58 -4.38 -3.70 -3.11
N LEU A 59 -4.63 -4.03 -1.84
CA LEU A 59 -5.03 -3.07 -0.83
C LEU A 59 -3.88 -2.10 -0.51
N SER A 60 -2.66 -2.59 -0.27
CA SER A 60 -1.49 -1.73 -0.02
C SER A 60 -1.25 -0.76 -1.17
N HIS A 61 -1.36 -1.22 -2.42
CA HIS A 61 -1.24 -0.36 -3.59
C HIS A 61 -2.30 0.76 -3.59
N SER A 62 -3.55 0.41 -3.28
CA SER A 62 -4.66 1.37 -3.24
C SER A 62 -4.45 2.44 -2.16
N VAL A 63 -3.94 2.04 -0.99
CA VAL A 63 -3.58 2.96 0.10
C VAL A 63 -2.42 3.86 -0.30
N ILE A 64 -1.33 3.30 -0.84
CA ILE A 64 -0.18 4.08 -1.33
C ILE A 64 -0.64 5.11 -2.35
N GLU A 65 -1.49 4.72 -3.30
CA GLU A 65 -2.04 5.63 -4.30
C GLU A 65 -2.85 6.77 -3.67
N GLN A 66 -3.74 6.45 -2.73
CA GLN A 66 -4.58 7.43 -2.05
C GLN A 66 -3.74 8.41 -1.21
N ARG A 67 -2.84 7.90 -0.36
CA ARG A 67 -1.99 8.74 0.50
C ARG A 67 -1.04 9.60 -0.32
N SER A 68 -0.52 9.07 -1.43
CA SER A 68 0.28 9.87 -2.36
C SER A 68 -0.50 11.07 -2.92
N ILE A 69 -1.78 10.89 -3.23
CA ILE A 69 -2.64 11.99 -3.70
C ILE A 69 -2.87 13.00 -2.58
N GLU A 70 -3.16 12.54 -1.36
CA GLU A 70 -3.40 13.42 -0.21
C GLU A 70 -2.16 14.26 0.12
N LEU A 71 -0.98 13.64 0.18
CA LEU A 71 0.29 14.33 0.40
C LEU A 71 0.61 15.32 -0.72
N LEU A 72 0.50 14.92 -2.00
CA LEU A 72 0.74 15.85 -3.11
C LEU A 72 -0.25 17.02 -3.08
N TYR A 73 -1.51 16.75 -2.75
CA TYR A 73 -2.52 17.78 -2.65
C TYR A 73 -2.20 18.79 -1.54
N GLY A 74 -1.75 18.33 -0.37
CA GLY A 74 -1.39 19.18 0.75
C GLY A 74 -0.08 19.94 0.59
N TYR A 75 0.96 19.28 0.08
CA TYR A 75 2.32 19.84 0.05
C TYR A 75 2.70 20.57 -1.24
N VAL A 76 2.06 20.25 -2.38
CA VAL A 76 2.47 20.80 -3.69
C VAL A 76 1.58 21.95 -4.15
N PHE A 77 0.32 21.97 -3.73
CA PHE A 77 -0.61 23.04 -4.07
C PHE A 77 -0.72 24.02 -2.90
N ASP A 78 -0.54 25.31 -3.19
CA ASP A 78 -0.92 26.37 -2.26
C ASP A 78 -2.42 26.26 -1.95
N THR A 79 -2.82 26.73 -0.77
CA THR A 79 -4.20 26.61 -0.26
C THR A 79 -5.25 27.13 -1.25
N GLU A 80 -4.94 28.19 -2.01
CA GLU A 80 -5.84 28.74 -3.02
C GLU A 80 -6.03 27.84 -4.26
N PHE A 81 -5.09 26.93 -4.53
CA PHE A 81 -5.15 25.95 -5.61
C PHE A 81 -5.56 24.55 -5.15
N GLN A 82 -5.83 24.36 -3.85
CA GLN A 82 -6.41 23.13 -3.30
C GLN A 82 -7.92 23.06 -3.63
N THR A 83 -8.21 22.74 -4.89
CA THR A 83 -9.58 22.57 -5.40
C THR A 83 -9.86 21.12 -5.76
N GLU A 84 -11.15 20.76 -5.87
CA GLU A 84 -11.54 19.43 -6.37
C GLU A 84 -11.00 19.14 -7.78
N ARG A 85 -10.78 20.19 -8.59
CA ARG A 85 -10.13 20.05 -9.91
C ARG A 85 -8.68 19.60 -9.77
N SER A 86 -7.92 20.17 -8.83
CA SER A 86 -6.52 19.80 -8.57
C SER A 86 -6.43 18.38 -8.01
N ARG A 87 -7.32 18.01 -7.09
CA ARG A 87 -7.42 16.64 -6.56
C ARG A 87 -7.75 15.63 -7.67
N ARG A 88 -8.68 15.98 -8.56
CA ARG A 88 -9.02 15.15 -9.73
C ARG A 88 -7.86 15.02 -10.70
N PHE A 89 -7.11 16.10 -10.93
CA PHE A 89 -5.91 16.07 -11.77
C PHE A 89 -4.88 15.06 -11.23
N LEU A 90 -4.57 15.10 -9.92
CA LEU A 90 -3.67 14.13 -9.29
C LEU A 90 -4.15 12.68 -9.44
N ARG A 91 -5.46 12.44 -9.38
CA ARG A 91 -6.08 11.10 -9.51
C ARG A 91 -6.08 10.57 -10.95
N GLN A 92 -6.42 11.42 -11.92
CA GLN A 92 -6.76 10.97 -13.28
C GLN A 92 -5.64 11.20 -14.28
N ASN A 93 -4.76 12.17 -14.03
CA ASN A 93 -3.72 12.57 -14.98
C ASN A 93 -2.34 12.06 -14.60
N LEU A 94 -2.16 11.56 -13.37
CA LEU A 94 -0.89 11.02 -12.89
C LEU A 94 -1.05 9.54 -12.51
N ASN A 95 -0.26 8.68 -13.14
CA ASN A 95 -0.12 7.30 -12.68
C ASN A 95 0.69 7.24 -11.38
N GLN A 96 0.67 6.09 -10.69
CA GLN A 96 1.35 5.96 -9.40
C GLN A 96 2.85 6.28 -9.47
N ARG A 97 3.57 5.82 -10.51
CA ARG A 97 4.99 6.11 -10.66
C ARG A 97 5.24 7.63 -10.75
N GLN A 98 4.42 8.36 -11.49
CA GLN A 98 4.53 9.81 -11.59
C GLN A 98 4.27 10.48 -10.24
N ARG A 99 3.32 9.97 -9.44
CA ARG A 99 3.05 10.46 -8.08
C ARG A 99 4.23 10.19 -7.14
N GLU A 100 4.79 8.98 -7.16
CA GLU A 100 6.01 8.59 -6.43
C GLU A 100 7.16 9.55 -6.75
N ASP A 101 7.42 9.77 -8.04
CA ASP A 101 8.53 10.62 -8.50
C ASP A 101 8.32 12.09 -8.10
N LEU A 102 7.09 12.59 -8.13
CA LEU A 102 6.79 13.95 -7.67
C LEU A 102 7.02 14.09 -6.17
N LEU A 103 6.50 13.17 -5.35
CA LEU A 103 6.69 13.19 -3.90
C LEU A 103 8.18 13.19 -3.51
N LEU A 104 9.00 12.40 -4.22
CA LEU A 104 10.44 12.36 -3.99
C LEU A 104 11.09 13.70 -4.40
N ARG A 105 10.74 14.24 -5.56
CA ARG A 105 11.34 15.47 -6.08
C ARG A 105 10.96 16.71 -5.28
N THR A 106 9.77 16.72 -4.70
CA THR A 106 9.32 17.81 -3.81
C THR A 106 9.86 17.67 -2.40
N GLY A 107 10.56 16.56 -2.09
CA GLY A 107 11.12 16.31 -0.77
C GLY A 107 10.09 15.89 0.28
N VAL A 108 8.84 15.62 -0.12
CA VAL A 108 7.78 15.17 0.78
C VAL A 108 8.10 13.79 1.34
N ILE A 109 8.66 12.91 0.49
CA ILE A 109 9.13 11.58 0.93
C ILE A 109 10.64 11.46 0.76
N LYS A 110 11.24 10.58 1.56
CA LYS A 110 12.66 10.22 1.47
C LYS A 110 12.89 9.12 0.44
N GLY A 111 14.15 8.95 0.01
CA GLY A 111 14.52 7.95 -0.99
C GLY A 111 14.18 6.49 -0.63
N HIS A 112 14.21 6.12 0.66
CA HIS A 112 13.82 4.78 1.08
C HIS A 112 12.31 4.55 0.94
N VAL A 113 11.47 5.52 1.30
CA VAL A 113 10.00 5.46 1.10
C VAL A 113 9.70 5.26 -0.38
N HIS A 114 10.32 6.06 -1.25
CA HIS A 114 10.18 5.92 -2.70
C HIS A 114 10.59 4.51 -3.18
N SER A 115 11.71 3.98 -2.68
CA SER A 115 12.14 2.61 -2.97
C SER A 115 11.10 1.58 -2.52
N HIS A 116 10.56 1.71 -1.31
CA HIS A 116 9.53 0.82 -0.77
C HIS A 116 8.25 0.84 -1.62
N MET A 117 7.78 2.03 -2.01
CA MET A 117 6.62 2.20 -2.91
C MET A 117 6.88 1.55 -4.28
N SER A 118 8.07 1.76 -4.85
CA SER A 118 8.44 1.17 -6.14
C SER A 118 8.49 -0.37 -6.06
N THR A 119 9.00 -0.94 -4.97
CA THR A 119 8.95 -2.38 -4.70
C THR A 119 7.50 -2.88 -4.67
N ALA A 120 6.63 -2.24 -3.87
CA ALA A 120 5.22 -2.61 -3.76
C ALA A 120 4.51 -2.57 -5.11
N ARG A 121 4.71 -1.50 -5.90
CA ARG A 121 4.15 -1.36 -7.24
C ARG A 121 4.64 -2.46 -8.19
N THR A 122 5.92 -2.79 -8.14
CA THR A 122 6.53 -3.83 -8.99
C THR A 122 5.97 -5.20 -8.64
N ALA A 123 5.89 -5.54 -7.35
CA ALA A 123 5.32 -6.78 -6.86
C ALA A 123 3.84 -6.92 -7.25
N ARG A 124 3.04 -5.86 -7.03
CA ARG A 124 1.63 -5.83 -7.46
C ARG A 124 1.49 -6.06 -8.96
N ASN A 125 2.33 -5.42 -9.78
CA ASN A 125 2.27 -5.63 -11.23
C ASN A 125 2.60 -7.07 -11.61
N VAL A 126 3.61 -7.69 -10.99
CA VAL A 126 3.88 -9.12 -11.18
C VAL A 126 2.64 -9.94 -10.80
N ILE A 127 2.09 -9.74 -9.60
CA ILE A 127 0.95 -10.52 -9.09
C ILE A 127 -0.32 -10.36 -9.95
N VAL A 128 -0.70 -9.13 -10.28
CA VAL A 128 -1.95 -8.82 -10.98
C VAL A 128 -1.89 -9.14 -12.48
N HIS A 129 -0.71 -9.11 -13.10
CA HIS A 129 -0.55 -9.51 -14.50
C HIS A 129 -0.38 -11.03 -14.70
N HIS A 130 -0.49 -11.83 -13.63
CA HIS A 130 -0.62 -13.30 -13.69
C HIS A 130 -2.03 -13.80 -13.29
N PRO A 131 -3.14 -13.29 -13.87
CA PRO A 131 -4.49 -13.68 -13.45
C PRO A 131 -4.91 -15.08 -13.92
N HIS A 132 -4.10 -15.75 -14.75
CA HIS A 132 -4.44 -17.04 -15.37
C HIS A 132 -3.65 -18.22 -14.83
N SER A 133 -2.64 -17.99 -13.98
CA SER A 133 -2.06 -19.05 -13.18
C SER A 133 -2.79 -19.06 -11.83
N HIS A 134 -3.42 -20.18 -11.47
CA HIS A 134 -3.91 -20.43 -10.10
C HIS A 134 -2.77 -20.45 -9.05
N ILE A 135 -1.55 -20.10 -9.48
CA ILE A 135 -0.30 -20.15 -8.75
C ILE A 135 0.39 -18.79 -8.93
N LEU A 136 0.63 -18.07 -7.84
CA LEU A 136 1.52 -16.92 -7.83
C LEU A 136 2.97 -17.42 -8.01
N PRO A 137 3.70 -16.91 -9.01
CA PRO A 137 5.05 -17.35 -9.28
C PRO A 137 5.97 -17.02 -8.10
N LYS A 138 6.95 -17.88 -7.85
CA LYS A 138 8.03 -17.55 -6.93
C LYS A 138 8.78 -16.34 -7.45
N PHE A 139 9.03 -15.34 -6.60
CA PHE A 139 9.89 -14.23 -6.92
C PHE A 139 10.82 -13.93 -5.76
N ASP A 140 12.03 -13.50 -6.09
CA ASP A 140 13.11 -13.34 -5.13
C ASP A 140 12.74 -12.29 -4.06
N ASN A 141 13.25 -12.51 -2.85
CA ASN A 141 13.09 -11.58 -1.74
C ASN A 141 11.62 -11.30 -1.36
N PHE A 142 10.74 -12.29 -1.47
CA PHE A 142 9.31 -12.15 -1.12
C PHE A 142 9.08 -11.56 0.28
N SER A 143 9.75 -12.09 1.30
CA SER A 143 9.65 -11.57 2.68
C SER A 143 10.03 -10.10 2.78
N ASN A 144 11.16 -9.72 2.20
CA ASN A 144 11.58 -8.33 2.16
C ASN A 144 10.59 -7.45 1.37
N THR A 145 9.99 -7.97 0.29
CA THR A 145 8.99 -7.25 -0.51
C THR A 145 7.72 -6.98 0.30
N VAL A 146 7.20 -7.97 1.03
CA VAL A 146 6.05 -7.83 1.92
C VAL A 146 6.35 -6.79 3.00
N LYS A 147 7.52 -6.87 3.63
CA LYS A 147 7.98 -5.91 4.65
C LYS A 147 8.09 -4.49 4.10
N GLN A 148 8.74 -4.30 2.94
CA GLN A 148 8.86 -2.99 2.32
C GLN A 148 7.49 -2.41 1.96
N THR A 149 6.56 -3.26 1.54
CA THR A 149 5.21 -2.81 1.17
C THR A 149 4.43 -2.29 2.36
N ILE A 150 4.45 -2.99 3.50
CA ILE A 150 3.76 -2.49 4.70
C ILE A 150 4.45 -1.24 5.26
N ASN A 151 5.78 -1.18 5.22
CA ASN A 151 6.53 0.01 5.65
C ASN A 151 6.14 1.25 4.82
N ALA A 152 6.04 1.12 3.49
CA ALA A 152 5.57 2.22 2.64
C ALA A 152 4.17 2.70 3.05
N VAL A 153 3.26 1.79 3.35
CA VAL A 153 1.90 2.12 3.77
C VAL A 153 1.90 2.86 5.10
N GLU A 154 2.61 2.35 6.11
CA GLU A 154 2.66 2.94 7.45
C GLU A 154 3.33 4.31 7.44
N GLU A 155 4.48 4.45 6.76
CA GLU A 155 5.20 5.72 6.65
C GLU A 155 4.36 6.79 5.93
N LEU A 156 3.61 6.43 4.87
CA LEU A 156 2.72 7.38 4.19
C LEU A 156 1.50 7.75 5.03
N GLU A 157 0.94 6.81 5.80
CA GLU A 157 -0.16 7.09 6.72
C GLU A 157 0.27 8.08 7.79
N GLU A 158 1.42 7.84 8.42
CA GLU A 158 2.00 8.72 9.45
C GLU A 158 2.20 10.14 8.90
N MET A 159 2.79 10.29 7.71
CA MET A 159 2.96 11.61 7.08
C MET A 159 1.65 12.34 6.79
N VAL A 160 0.58 11.61 6.43
CA VAL A 160 -0.74 12.20 6.22
C VAL A 160 -1.35 12.64 7.54
N VAL A 161 -1.25 11.81 8.58
CA VAL A 161 -1.72 12.15 9.93
C VAL A 161 -1.01 13.40 10.45
N ASP A 162 0.32 13.43 10.37
CA ASP A 162 1.15 14.56 10.82
C ASP A 162 0.81 15.87 10.11
N TYR A 163 0.52 15.79 8.81
CA TYR A 163 0.16 16.98 8.02
C TYR A 163 -1.21 17.55 8.42
N TYR A 164 -2.21 16.71 8.70
CA TYR A 164 -3.57 17.16 8.97
C TYR A 164 -3.90 17.36 10.45
N LEU A 165 -3.11 16.79 11.38
CA LEU A 165 -3.29 16.93 12.84
C LEU A 165 -2.04 17.48 13.55
N PRO A 166 -1.51 18.66 13.19
CA PRO A 166 -0.31 19.19 13.82
C PRO A 166 -0.50 19.59 15.30
N ASP A 167 -1.75 19.86 15.73
CA ASP A 167 -2.03 20.58 17.00
C ASP A 167 -2.67 19.71 18.12
N GLU A 168 -2.89 18.41 17.93
CA GLU A 168 -3.43 17.54 18.99
C GLU A 168 -2.34 16.80 19.81
N MET A 169 -1.06 17.04 19.51
CA MET A 169 0.08 16.37 20.15
C MET A 169 1.04 17.31 20.91
N SER A 170 0.65 18.57 21.15
CA SER A 170 1.41 19.54 21.97
C SER A 170 0.88 19.68 23.38
#